data_AF-A0A7J4EV14-F1
#
_entry.id   AF-A0A7J4EV14-F1
#
_cell.length_a   1.000
_cell.length_b   1.000
_cell.length_c   1.000
_cell.angle_alpha   90.00
_cell.angle_beta   90.00
_cell.angle_gamma   90.00
#
_symmetry.space_group_name_H-M   'P 1'
#
loop_
_entity.id
_entity.type
_entity.pdbx_description
1 polymer ?
#
loop_
_entity_poly.entity_id
_entity_poly.type
_entity_poly.pdbx_seq_one_letter_code
_entity_poly.pdbx_strand_id
1 'polypeptide(L)'
;MRDYICRKHFAEILILLDKAPMSFNELLKTLNAYPDTLTRRLKEMGSAGLITGIKMEGKLRYELTDNGKEAVKLLKDLQKILDGLDEIISSF
;
A
#
# COMPACT_ATOMS: atom_id res chain seq x y z
N MET A 1 -9.90 8.78 3.82
CA MET A 1 -9.35 7.41 4.01
C MET A 1 -10.33 6.33 3.54
N ARG A 2 -11.62 6.39 3.93
CA ARG A 2 -12.66 5.41 3.54
C ARG A 2 -12.79 5.19 2.01
N ASP A 3 -12.71 6.25 1.20
CA ASP A 3 -12.84 6.13 -0.26
C ASP A 3 -11.59 5.63 -1.00
N TYR A 4 -10.44 5.54 -0.31
CA TYR A 4 -9.15 5.27 -0.94
C TYR A 4 -8.75 3.80 -0.85
N ILE A 5 -8.98 3.15 0.29
CA ILE A 5 -8.52 1.78 0.56
C ILE A 5 -9.08 0.77 -0.47
N CYS A 6 -10.32 0.95 -0.92
CA CYS A 6 -10.95 0.07 -1.91
C CYS A 6 -10.50 0.35 -3.36
N ARG A 7 -9.68 1.38 -3.61
CA ARG A 7 -9.23 1.70 -4.96
C ARG A 7 -8.13 0.73 -5.38
N LYS A 8 -8.17 0.31 -6.65
CA LYS A 8 -7.16 -0.56 -7.26
C LYS A 8 -5.74 -0.13 -6.88
N HIS A 9 -4.94 -1.10 -6.44
CA HIS A 9 -3.55 -0.98 -5.97
C HIS A 9 -3.32 -0.18 -4.67
N PHE A 10 -4.33 0.43 -4.05
CA PHE A 10 -4.09 1.28 -2.88
C PHE A 10 -3.55 0.47 -1.69
N ALA A 11 -4.26 -0.58 -1.27
CA ALA A 11 -3.80 -1.44 -0.17
C ALA A 11 -2.50 -2.18 -0.53
N GLU A 12 -2.36 -2.63 -1.78
CA GLU A 12 -1.19 -3.34 -2.28
C GLU A 12 0.09 -2.48 -2.18
N ILE A 13 0.03 -1.20 -2.55
CA ILE A 13 1.17 -0.28 -2.42
C ILE A 13 1.59 -0.15 -0.96
N LEU A 14 0.64 0.02 -0.03
CA LEU A 14 0.96 0.13 1.40
C LEU A 14 1.66 -1.14 1.92
N ILE A 15 1.15 -2.33 1.54
CA ILE A 15 1.75 -3.62 1.91
C ILE A 15 3.16 -3.79 1.31
N LEU A 16 3.37 -3.33 0.09
CA LEU A 16 4.70 -3.38 -0.56
C LEU A 16 5.70 -2.46 0.14
N LEU A 17 5.29 -1.22 0.44
CA LEU A 17 6.16 -0.24 1.08
C LEU A 17 6.47 -0.57 2.55
N ASP A 18 5.62 -1.35 3.21
CA ASP A 18 5.89 -1.90 4.54
C ASP A 18 7.08 -2.88 4.54
N LYS A 19 7.35 -3.54 3.40
CA LYS A 19 8.49 -4.45 3.27
C LYS A 19 9.80 -3.70 3.08
N ALA A 20 9.79 -2.67 2.22
CA ALA A 20 10.94 -1.82 1.94
C ALA A 20 10.55 -0.57 1.15
N PRO A 21 11.34 0.51 1.19
CA PRO A 21 11.17 1.64 0.28
C PRO A 21 11.32 1.25 -1.18
N MET A 22 10.41 1.69 -2.05
CA MET A 22 10.39 1.34 -3.48
C MET A 22 10.35 2.58 -4.38
N SER A 23 11.03 2.52 -5.51
CA SER A 23 10.90 3.51 -6.59
C SER A 23 9.59 3.33 -7.36
N PHE A 24 9.23 4.35 -8.14
CA PHE A 24 8.07 4.31 -9.04
C PHE A 24 8.11 3.11 -9.99
N ASN A 25 9.27 2.84 -10.62
CA ASN A 25 9.39 1.76 -11.61
C ASN A 25 9.30 0.37 -10.98
N GLU A 26 9.81 0.20 -9.76
CA GLU A 26 9.65 -1.06 -9.02
C GLU A 26 8.17 -1.30 -8.69
N LEU A 27 7.47 -0.30 -8.16
CA LEU A 27 6.02 -0.39 -7.89
C LEU A 27 5.22 -0.68 -9.16
N LEU A 28 5.52 0.04 -10.26
CA LEU A 28 4.84 -0.12 -11.54
C LEU A 28 4.96 -1.57 -12.06
N LYS A 29 6.18 -2.13 -11.99
CA LYS A 29 6.47 -3.49 -12.43
C LYS A 29 5.82 -4.53 -11.52
N THR A 30 5.94 -4.39 -10.20
CA THR A 30 5.40 -5.36 -9.23
C THR A 30 3.87 -5.40 -9.27
N LEU A 31 3.21 -4.26 -9.45
CA LEU A 31 1.75 -4.16 -9.48
C LEU A 31 1.15 -4.41 -10.87
N ASN A 32 1.98 -4.49 -11.91
CA ASN A 32 1.55 -4.48 -13.31
C ASN A 32 0.51 -3.36 -13.58
N ALA A 33 0.78 -2.17 -13.06
CA ALA A 33 -0.14 -1.04 -13.08
C ALA A 33 0.10 -0.14 -14.30
N TYR A 34 -0.93 0.63 -14.69
CA TYR A 34 -0.75 1.73 -15.64
C TYR A 34 -0.03 2.91 -14.96
N PRO A 35 0.93 3.59 -15.62
CA PRO A 35 1.68 4.71 -15.04
C PRO A 35 0.81 5.81 -14.44
N ASP A 36 -0.27 6.18 -15.14
CA ASP A 36 -1.21 7.22 -14.66
C ASP A 36 -1.96 6.78 -13.41
N THR A 37 -2.31 5.49 -13.33
CA THR A 37 -2.95 4.93 -12.15
C THR A 37 -2.01 4.97 -10.96
N LEU A 38 -0.76 4.54 -11.13
CA LEU A 38 0.22 4.55 -10.05
C LEU A 38 0.53 5.98 -9.58
N THR A 39 0.74 6.91 -10.52
CA THR A 39 0.96 8.34 -10.22
C THR A 39 -0.19 8.90 -9.39
N ARG A 40 -1.42 8.62 -9.80
CA ARG A 40 -2.62 9.07 -9.07
C ARG A 40 -2.68 8.47 -7.66
N ARG A 41 -2.36 7.18 -7.49
CA ARG A 41 -2.34 6.52 -6.16
C ARG A 41 -1.28 7.11 -5.25
N LEU A 42 -0.05 7.27 -5.73
CA LEU A 42 1.05 7.86 -4.94
C LEU A 42 0.73 9.30 -4.53
N LYS A 43 0.13 10.10 -5.42
CA LYS A 43 -0.33 11.45 -5.09
C LYS A 43 -1.39 11.45 -3.99
N GLU A 44 -2.42 10.60 -4.13
CA GLU A 44 -3.48 10.46 -3.11
C GLU A 44 -2.92 10.03 -1.75
N MET A 45 -1.98 9.08 -1.74
CA MET A 45 -1.32 8.61 -0.52
C MET A 45 -0.43 9.67 0.13
N GLY A 46 0.32 10.42 -0.68
CA GLY A 46 1.12 11.55 -0.19
C GLY A 46 0.23 12.65 0.39
N SER A 47 -0.85 13.02 -0.30
CA SER A 47 -1.86 13.95 0.21
C SER A 47 -2.53 13.47 1.49
N ALA A 48 -2.71 12.16 1.66
CA ALA A 48 -3.25 11.55 2.87
C ALA A 48 -2.21 11.39 3.99
N GLY A 49 -0.95 11.77 3.76
CA GLY A 49 0.14 11.66 4.74
C GLY A 49 0.54 10.22 5.06
N LEU A 50 0.27 9.25 4.17
CA LEU A 50 0.57 7.83 4.39
C LEU A 50 1.95 7.44 3.88
N ILE A 51 2.46 8.17 2.89
CA ILE A 51 3.78 7.93 2.30
C ILE A 51 4.56 9.23 2.18
N THR A 52 5.88 9.10 2.11
CA THR A 52 6.80 10.20 1.80
C THR A 52 7.83 9.77 0.77
N GLY A 53 8.49 10.74 0.13
CA GLY A 53 9.59 10.52 -0.78
C GLY A 53 10.94 10.67 -0.08
N ILE A 54 11.83 9.71 -0.26
CA ILE A 54 13.21 9.72 0.23
C ILE A 54 14.22 9.56 -0.90
N LYS A 55 15.43 10.07 -0.72
CA LYS A 55 16.55 9.81 -1.63
C LYS A 55 17.40 8.67 -1.08
N MET A 56 17.50 7.59 -1.84
CA MET A 56 18.42 6.48 -1.57
C MET A 56 19.27 6.26 -2.81
N GLU A 57 20.60 6.25 -2.66
CA GLU A 57 21.54 6.06 -3.77
C GLU A 57 21.29 7.03 -4.95
N GLY A 58 20.93 8.28 -4.64
CA GLY A 58 20.62 9.31 -5.64
C GLY A 58 19.27 9.15 -6.34
N LYS A 59 18.46 8.13 -6.02
CA LYS A 59 17.15 7.87 -6.63
C LYS A 59 16.01 8.16 -5.65
N LEU A 60 14.91 8.69 -6.19
CA LEU A 60 13.65 8.87 -5.44
C LEU A 60 13.02 7.51 -5.16
N ARG A 61 12.75 7.23 -3.90
CA ARG A 61 11.97 6.08 -3.42
C ARG A 61 10.85 6.57 -2.52
N TYR A 62 9.80 5.77 -2.40
CA TYR A 62 8.67 6.03 -1.52
C TYR A 62 8.78 5.10 -0.31
N GLU A 63 8.44 5.62 0.87
CA GLU A 63 8.35 4.84 2.11
C GLU A 63 7.08 5.22 2.88
N LEU A 64 6.70 4.39 3.84
CA LEU A 64 5.59 4.69 4.75
C LEU A 64 6.00 5.76 5.77
N THR A 65 5.11 6.70 6.01
CA THR A 65 5.14 7.52 7.23
C THR A 65 4.68 6.69 8.42
N ASP A 66 4.73 7.23 9.64
CA ASP A 66 4.18 6.55 10.81
C ASP A 66 2.67 6.29 10.68
N ASN A 67 1.91 7.25 10.14
CA ASN A 67 0.50 7.06 9.79
C ASN A 67 0.31 5.95 8.75
N GLY A 68 1.22 5.84 7.78
CA GLY A 68 1.23 4.76 6.79
C GLY A 68 1.42 3.38 7.42
N LYS A 69 2.35 3.27 8.38
CA LYS A 69 2.61 2.02 9.13
C LYS A 69 1.40 1.62 9.97
N GLU A 70 0.75 2.57 10.64
CA GLU A 70 -0.50 2.32 11.37
C GLU A 70 -1.61 1.80 10.44
N ALA A 71 -1.78 2.42 9.26
CA ALA A 71 -2.76 1.97 8.28
C ALA A 71 -2.48 0.53 7.80
N VAL A 72 -1.20 0.18 7.54
CA VAL A 72 -0.83 -1.20 7.17
C VAL A 72 -1.14 -2.19 8.29
N LYS A 73 -0.88 -1.83 9.55
CA LYS A 73 -1.20 -2.69 10.69
C LYS A 73 -2.70 -3.01 10.71
N LEU A 74 -3.55 -2.00 10.54
CA LEU A 74 -5.01 -2.20 10.46
C LEU A 74 -5.42 -3.10 9.28
N LEU A 75 -4.78 -2.94 8.11
CA LEU A 75 -5.04 -3.81 6.96
C LEU A 75 -4.65 -5.27 7.23
N LYS A 76 -3.51 -5.50 7.89
CA LYS A 76 -3.07 -6.86 8.27
C LYS A 76 -3.99 -7.49 9.31
N ASP A 77 -4.44 -6.72 10.29
CA ASP A 77 -5.37 -7.21 11.30
C ASP A 77 -6.74 -7.53 10.68
N LEU A 78 -7.21 -6.72 9.72
CA LEU A 78 -8.40 -7.02 8.93
C LEU A 78 -8.23 -8.32 8.12
N GLN A 79 -7.08 -8.52 7.46
CA GLN A 79 -6.81 -9.75 6.71
C GLN A 79 -6.94 -10.99 7.60
N LYS A 80 -6.35 -10.97 8.80
CA LYS A 80 -6.44 -12.09 9.76
C LYS A 80 -7.88 -12.39 10.17
N ILE A 81 -8.70 -11.36 10.35
CA ILE A 81 -10.12 -11.53 10.69
C ILE A 81 -10.85 -12.22 9.53
N LEU A 82 -10.59 -11.79 8.29
CA LEU A 82 -11.19 -12.39 7.10
C LEU A 82 -10.74 -13.85 6.90
N ASP A 83 -9.45 -14.13 7.07
CA ASP A 83 -8.91 -15.49 6.99
C ASP A 83 -9.59 -16.42 8.01
N GLY A 84 -9.78 -15.96 9.25
CA GLY A 84 -10.49 -16.72 10.29
C GLY A 84 -11.97 -16.95 9.97
N LEU A 85 -12.62 -16.01 9.27
CA LEU A 85 -14.00 -16.20 8.81
C LEU A 85 -14.08 -17.24 7.68
N ASP A 86 -13.14 -17.23 6.75
CA ASP A 86 -13.08 -18.19 5.66
C ASP A 86 -12.86 -19.62 6.18
N GLU A 87 -12.04 -19.79 7.22
CA GLU A 87 -11.87 -21.08 7.92
C GLU A 87 -13.18 -21.57 8.55
N ILE A 88 -13.92 -20.68 9.22
CA ILE A 88 -15.22 -21.02 9.82
C ILE A 88 -16.21 -21.43 8.71
N ILE A 89 -16.33 -20.64 7.65
CA ILE A 89 -17.27 -20.91 6.55
C ILE A 89 -16.93 -22.22 5.85
N SER A 90 -15.64 -22.50 5.63
CA SER A 90 -15.17 -23.72 4.97
C SER A 90 -15.30 -24.99 5.84
N SER A 91 -15.62 -24.83 7.13
CA SER A 91 -15.86 -25.95 8.05
C SER A 91 -17.32 -26.43 8.09
N PHE A 92 -18.22 -25.76 7.36
CA PHE A 92 -19.61 -26.18 7.13
C PHE A 92 -19.78 -26.85 5.76
#